data_AF-A0A925I5P7-F1
#
_entry.id   AF-A0A925I5P7-F1
#
_cell.length_a   1.000
_cell.length_b   1.000
_cell.length_c   1.000
_cell.angle_alpha   90.00
_cell.angle_beta   90.00
_cell.angle_gamma   90.00
#
_symmetry.space_group_name_H-M   'P 1'
#
loop_
_entity.id
_entity.type
_entity.pdbx_description
1 polymer ?
#
loop_
_entity_poly.entity_id
_entity_poly.type
_entity_poly.pdbx_seq_one_letter_code
_entity_poly.pdbx_strand_id
1 'polypeptide(L)'
;LSLPSSAPQLALAGAQLIEWGGAQRWIESELDGDTMRAVAAGVGGHATLFRGGDKSAGVFQPLAPALAAIHRNLKQSFDPAGVFNPGRMYPDL
;
A
#
# COMPACT_ATOMS: atom_id res chain seq x y z
N LEU A 1 7.16 -2.23 2.33
CA LEU A 1 6.52 -1.56 3.49
C LEU A 1 7.01 -0.13 3.59
N SER A 2 6.14 0.78 4.01
CA SER A 2 6.48 2.14 4.43
C SER A 2 6.01 2.31 5.87
N LEU A 3 6.95 2.41 6.80
CA LEU A 3 6.73 2.46 8.24
C LEU A 3 7.39 3.73 8.82
N PRO A 4 7.04 4.14 10.04
CA PRO A 4 7.87 5.08 10.79
C PRO A 4 9.32 4.60 10.86
N SER A 5 10.30 5.51 10.74
CA SER A 5 11.73 5.15 10.83
C SER A 5 12.09 4.54 12.20
N SER A 6 11.32 4.87 13.24
CA SER A 6 11.41 4.33 14.59
C SER A 6 10.64 3.02 14.81
N ALA A 7 9.95 2.48 13.80
CA ALA A 7 9.18 1.26 13.96
C ALA A 7 10.10 0.10 14.37
N PRO A 8 9.67 -0.79 15.29
CA PRO A 8 10.48 -1.92 15.71
C PRO A 8 10.74 -2.88 14.54
N GLN A 9 11.68 -3.81 14.74
CA GLN A 9 11.81 -4.94 13.83
C GLN A 9 10.52 -5.76 13.86
N LEU A 10 9.99 -6.08 12.69
CA LEU A 10 8.79 -6.89 12.56
C LEU A 10 9.21 -8.36 12.51
N ALA A 11 8.43 -9.22 13.18
CA ALA A 11 8.62 -10.68 13.13
C ALA A 11 8.03 -11.25 11.82
N LEU A 12 8.61 -10.83 10.70
CA LEU A 12 8.23 -11.30 9.36
C LEU A 12 9.31 -12.26 8.86
N ALA A 13 8.90 -13.41 8.34
CA ALA A 13 9.79 -14.35 7.67
C ALA A 13 10.15 -13.84 6.26
N GLY A 14 11.33 -14.20 5.78
CA GLY A 14 11.80 -13.88 4.44
C GLY A 14 12.97 -12.90 4.41
N ALA A 15 13.50 -12.67 3.22
CA ALA A 15 14.57 -11.71 3.00
C ALA A 15 14.04 -10.28 3.11
N GLN A 16 14.82 -9.41 3.75
CA GLN A 16 14.47 -8.01 3.94
C GLN A 16 15.64 -7.08 3.63
N LEU A 17 15.33 -5.98 2.93
CA LEU A 17 16.23 -4.84 2.76
C LEU A 17 15.59 -3.60 3.37
N ILE A 18 16.37 -2.82 4.09
CA ILE A 18 15.93 -1.56 4.70
C ILE A 18 16.67 -0.42 4.02
N GLU A 19 15.92 0.57 3.53
CA GLU A 19 16.46 1.79 2.94
C GLU A 19 17.17 2.62 4.02
N TRP A 20 18.11 3.49 3.64
CA TRP A 20 18.93 4.30 4.56
C TRP A 20 18.10 4.97 5.66
N GLY A 21 16.98 5.60 5.31
CA GLY A 21 16.12 6.33 6.25
C GLY A 21 15.31 5.43 7.19
N GLY A 22 15.38 4.10 7.07
CA GLY A 22 14.70 3.12 7.94
C GLY A 22 13.19 2.98 7.72
N ALA A 23 12.57 3.94 7.04
CA ALA A 23 11.13 4.01 6.80
C ALA A 23 10.67 3.09 5.67
N GLN A 24 11.48 2.88 4.64
CA GLN A 24 11.17 1.94 3.56
C GLN A 24 11.84 0.59 3.80
N ARG A 25 11.03 -0.47 3.81
CA ARG A 25 11.49 -1.85 4.02
C ARG A 25 10.96 -2.74 2.91
N TRP A 26 11.85 -3.28 2.09
CA TRP A 26 11.55 -4.25 1.04
C TRP A 26 11.55 -5.64 1.67
N ILE A 27 10.48 -6.40 1.45
CA ILE A 27 10.31 -7.74 2.04
C ILE A 27 9.85 -8.68 0.94
N GLU A 28 10.54 -9.80 0.82
CA GLU A 28 10.05 -10.97 0.08
C GLU A 28 9.20 -11.80 1.03
N SER A 29 7.95 -12.08 0.65
CA SER A 29 7.00 -12.76 1.53
C SER A 29 5.99 -13.56 0.73
N GLU A 30 5.63 -14.73 1.25
CA GLU A 30 4.51 -15.56 0.78
C GLU A 30 3.19 -15.21 1.49
N LEU A 31 3.21 -14.25 2.43
CA LEU A 31 1.99 -13.77 3.08
C LEU A 31 1.11 -13.01 2.09
N ASP A 32 -0.20 -13.15 2.24
CA ASP A 32 -1.15 -12.41 1.44
C ASP A 32 -1.10 -10.90 1.74
N GLY A 33 -1.66 -10.13 0.80
CA GLY A 33 -1.66 -8.67 0.88
C GLY A 33 -2.36 -8.14 2.13
N ASP A 34 -3.49 -8.72 2.55
CA ASP A 34 -4.24 -8.23 3.71
C ASP A 34 -3.49 -8.47 5.02
N THR A 35 -2.87 -9.63 5.18
CA THR A 35 -2.00 -9.94 6.32
C THR A 35 -0.83 -8.96 6.40
N MET A 36 -0.13 -8.73 5.28
CA MET A 36 1.00 -7.80 5.24
C MET A 36 0.58 -6.35 5.57
N ARG A 37 -0.60 -5.94 5.10
CA ARG A 37 -1.19 -4.63 5.39
C ARG A 37 -1.59 -4.49 6.84
N ALA A 38 -2.15 -5.52 7.47
CA ALA A 38 -2.50 -5.53 8.89
C ALA A 38 -1.24 -5.38 9.76
N VAL A 39 -0.17 -6.11 9.44
CA VAL A 39 1.13 -6.00 10.14
C VAL A 39 1.69 -4.58 10.03
N ALA A 40 1.70 -4.00 8.83
CA ALA A 40 2.20 -2.64 8.63
C ALA A 40 1.34 -1.61 9.38
N ALA A 41 0.01 -1.72 9.31
CA ALA A 41 -0.91 -0.82 10.00
C ALA A 41 -0.76 -0.89 11.53
N GLY A 42 -0.49 -2.08 12.08
CA GLY A 42 -0.25 -2.27 13.51
C GLY A 42 0.94 -1.47 14.07
N VAL A 43 1.85 -1.00 13.21
CA VAL A 43 2.96 -0.13 13.57
C VAL A 43 2.89 1.25 12.91
N GLY A 44 1.70 1.68 12.47
CA GLY A 44 1.47 2.99 11.88
C GLY A 44 2.00 3.18 10.45
N GLY A 45 2.18 2.08 9.71
CA GLY A 45 2.64 2.09 8.33
C GLY A 45 1.64 1.50 7.34
N HIS A 46 2.10 1.29 6.10
CA HIS A 46 1.32 0.67 5.03
C HIS A 46 2.17 -0.27 4.17
N ALA A 47 1.50 -1.17 3.46
CA ALA A 47 2.13 -2.10 2.52
C ALA A 47 1.62 -1.89 1.09
N THR A 48 2.55 -1.98 0.14
CA THR A 48 2.28 -1.92 -1.30
C THR A 48 2.98 -3.10 -1.96
N LEU A 49 2.24 -3.85 -2.77
CA LEU A 49 2.79 -4.96 -3.54
C LEU A 49 3.65 -4.40 -4.69
N PHE A 50 4.95 -4.61 -4.63
CA PHE A 50 5.85 -4.07 -5.66
C PHE A 50 5.98 -4.97 -6.89
N ARG A 51 6.14 -6.28 -6.68
CA ARG A 51 6.41 -7.26 -7.73
C ARG A 51 5.89 -8.63 -7.32
N GLY A 52 5.41 -9.40 -8.29
CA GLY A 52 4.90 -10.75 -8.06
C GLY A 52 3.61 -10.74 -7.26
N GLY A 53 3.39 -11.83 -6.51
CA GLY A 53 2.29 -12.00 -5.56
C GLY A 53 0.89 -12.09 -6.19
N ASP A 54 -0.09 -12.42 -5.34
CA ASP A 54 -1.50 -12.31 -5.69
C ASP A 54 -1.94 -10.83 -5.65
N LYS A 55 -2.57 -10.38 -6.74
CA LYS A 55 -3.08 -9.01 -6.90
C LYS A 55 -4.59 -8.91 -6.67
N SER A 56 -5.26 -10.01 -6.33
CA SER A 56 -6.70 -10.07 -6.09
C SER A 56 -7.17 -9.03 -5.06
N ALA A 57 -6.37 -8.84 -4.00
CA ALA A 57 -6.63 -7.88 -2.94
C ALA A 57 -6.11 -6.45 -3.25
N GLY A 58 -5.72 -6.18 -4.51
CA GLY A 58 -5.18 -4.91 -4.95
C GLY A 58 -3.71 -4.68 -4.57
N VAL A 59 -3.05 -3.80 -5.35
CA VAL A 59 -1.62 -3.49 -5.19
C VAL A 59 -1.33 -2.54 -4.03
N PHE A 60 -2.20 -1.55 -3.81
CA PHE A 60 -2.01 -0.50 -2.82
C PHE A 60 -2.75 -0.82 -1.52
N GLN A 61 -2.29 -0.24 -0.42
CA GLN A 61 -3.08 -0.20 0.81
C GLN A 61 -4.43 0.49 0.53
N PRO A 62 -5.57 -0.13 0.92
CA PRO A 62 -6.86 0.53 0.83
C PRO A 62 -6.87 1.86 1.60
N LEU A 63 -7.49 2.88 1.00
CA LEU A 63 -7.67 4.18 1.65
C LEU A 63 -8.70 4.08 2.77
N ALA A 64 -8.48 4.85 3.84
CA ALA A 64 -9.54 5.13 4.79
C ALA A 64 -10.72 5.81 4.07
N PRO A 65 -11.98 5.60 4.50
CA PRO A 65 -13.16 6.10 3.78
C PRO A 65 -13.13 7.60 3.47
N ALA A 66 -12.66 8.43 4.41
CA ALA A 66 -12.55 9.87 4.20
C ALA A 66 -11.53 10.23 3.11
N LEU A 67 -10.37 9.54 3.08
CA LEU A 67 -9.36 9.75 2.04
C LEU A 67 -9.85 9.25 0.68
N ALA A 68 -10.57 8.12 0.64
CA ALA A 68 -11.17 7.62 -0.59
C ALA A 68 -12.16 8.62 -1.20
N ALA A 69 -12.98 9.28 -0.38
CA ALA A 69 -13.90 10.33 -0.82
C ALA A 69 -13.15 11.53 -1.40
N ILE A 70 -12.09 11.99 -0.73
CA ILE A 70 -11.24 13.09 -1.23
C ILE A 70 -10.60 12.71 -2.59
N HIS A 71 -10.03 11.51 -2.69
CA HIS A 71 -9.42 11.03 -3.92
C HIS A 71 -10.42 10.97 -5.08
N ARG A 72 -11.65 10.50 -4.85
CA ARG A 72 -12.73 10.47 -5.85
C ARG A 72 -13.10 11.88 -6.31
N ASN A 73 -13.26 12.82 -5.39
CA ASN A 73 -13.61 14.20 -5.72
C ASN A 73 -12.50 14.89 -6.54
N LEU A 74 -11.23 14.65 -6.18
CA LEU A 74 -10.09 15.13 -6.96
C LEU A 74 -10.09 14.52 -8.36
N LYS A 75 -10.25 13.20 -8.47
CA LYS A 75 -10.28 12.49 -9.75
C LYS A 75 -11.39 13.01 -10.67
N GLN A 76 -12.59 13.21 -10.15
CA GLN A 76 -13.71 13.79 -10.92
C GLN A 76 -13.45 15.24 -11.34
N SER A 77 -12.80 16.05 -10.50
CA SER A 77 -12.49 17.45 -10.82
C SER A 77 -11.45 17.57 -11.94
N PHE A 78 -10.44 16.71 -11.93
CA PHE A 78 -9.32 16.78 -12.88
C PHE A 78 -9.52 15.92 -14.13
N ASP A 79 -10.33 14.87 -14.07
CA ASP A 79 -10.58 13.95 -15.17
C ASP A 79 -12.04 13.47 -15.18
N PRO A 80 -13.00 14.38 -15.44
CA PRO A 80 -14.43 14.08 -15.42
C PRO A 80 -14.83 13.04 -16.47
N ALA A 81 -14.03 12.88 -17.53
CA ALA A 81 -14.24 11.88 -18.58
C ALA A 81 -13.54 10.53 -18.29
N GLY A 82 -12.77 10.42 -17.21
CA GLY A 82 -12.10 9.18 -16.81
C GLY A 82 -11.03 8.67 -17.78
N VAL A 83 -10.39 9.56 -18.55
CA VAL A 83 -9.42 9.20 -19.60
C VAL A 83 -8.09 8.74 -19.02
N PHE A 84 -7.67 9.30 -17.88
CA PHE A 84 -6.35 9.03 -17.33
C PHE A 84 -6.35 7.80 -16.42
N ASN A 85 -5.67 6.73 -16.85
CA ASN A 85 -5.42 5.53 -16.05
C ASN A 85 -6.68 4.91 -15.40
N PRO A 86 -7.73 4.60 -16.18
CA PRO A 86 -8.96 4.02 -15.63
C PRO A 86 -8.67 2.73 -14.86
N GLY A 87 -9.22 2.62 -13.64
CA GLY A 87 -9.04 1.46 -12.77
C GLY A 87 -7.64 1.28 -12.17
N ARG A 88 -6.72 2.24 -12.36
CA ARG A 88 -5.39 2.19 -11.75
C ARG A 88 -5.43 2.76 -10.33
N MET A 89 -4.56 2.21 -9.47
CA MET A 89 -4.51 2.47 -8.02
C MET A 89 -5.71 1.92 -7.25
N TYR A 90 -6.90 2.44 -7.53
CA TYR A 90 -8.14 2.05 -6.87
C TYR A 90 -9.20 1.77 -7.94
N PRO A 91 -9.78 0.55 -8.01
CA PRO A 91 -10.68 0.15 -9.09
C PRO A 91 -11.95 1.02 -9.19
N ASP A 92 -12.34 1.65 -8.09
CA ASP A 92 -13.57 2.42 -7.93
C ASP A 92 -13.35 3.94 -8.09
N LEU A 93 -12.14 4.38 -8.48
CA LEU A 93 -11.81 5.79 -8.74
C LEU A 93 -11.71 6.12 -10.23
#